data_AF-A0A3S3R749-F1
#
_entry.id   AF-A0A3S3R749-F1
#
_cell.length_a   1.000
_cell.length_b   1.000
_cell.length_c   1.000
_cell.angle_alpha   90.00
_cell.angle_beta   90.00
_cell.angle_gamma   90.00
#
_symmetry.space_group_name_H-M   'P 1'
#
loop_
_entity.id
_entity.type
_entity.pdbx_description
1 polymer ?
#
loop_
_entity_poly.entity_id
_entity_poly.type
_entity_poly.pdbx_seq_one_letter_code
_entity_poly.pdbx_strand_id
1 'polypeptide(L)'
;MIFNSFTFFLFFIFVFLCYLPLRHRWQNRFLLAASCFFYGAWDYRFLLLLLLTVVVDYSASRLIYSSGEEKRRKRILLFSVLVNLGVLCYFKYANFFLENALLLLNNIGIQVDSISLQIILPVG
;
A
#
# COMPACT_ATOMS: atom_id res chain seq x y z
N MET A 1 12.72 6.35 -2.96
CA MET A 1 14.03 5.76 -2.66
C MET A 1 13.85 4.25 -2.55
N ILE A 2 14.74 3.45 -3.14
CA ILE A 2 14.68 1.98 -3.04
C ILE A 2 15.51 1.54 -1.82
N PHE A 3 15.07 0.50 -1.10
CA PHE A 3 15.78 -0.01 0.09
C PHE A 3 17.23 -0.41 -0.19
N ASN A 4 17.52 -0.98 -1.36
CA ASN A 4 18.87 -1.39 -1.76
C ASN A 4 19.74 -0.25 -2.33
N SER A 5 19.35 1.02 -2.16
CA SER A 5 20.10 2.16 -2.68
C SER A 5 21.06 2.75 -1.65
N PHE A 6 22.20 3.26 -2.12
CA PHE A 6 23.14 4.01 -1.27
C PHE A 6 22.48 5.25 -0.62
N THR A 7 21.54 5.87 -1.34
CA THR A 7 20.72 6.98 -0.83
C THR A 7 19.91 6.58 0.40
N PHE A 8 19.34 5.36 0.44
CA PHE A 8 18.66 4.85 1.62
C PHE A 8 19.61 4.67 2.81
N PHE A 9 20.81 4.15 2.57
CA PHE A 9 21.81 3.96 3.64
C PHE A 9 22.20 5.29 4.30
N LEU A 10 22.48 6.32 3.50
CA LEU A 10 22.76 7.68 4.01
C LEU A 10 21.57 8.25 4.78
N PHE A 11 20.35 8.12 4.23
CA PHE A 11 19.13 8.53 4.90
C PHE A 11 18.92 7.82 6.24
N PHE A 12 19.16 6.50 6.29
CA PHE A 12 19.05 5.71 7.50
C PHE A 12 20.02 6.17 8.58
N ILE A 13 21.30 6.39 8.25
CA ILE A 13 22.29 6.92 9.20
C ILE A 13 21.85 8.28 9.72
N PHE A 14 21.39 9.17 8.84
CA PHE A 14 20.92 10.50 9.23
C PHE A 14 19.73 10.42 10.19
N VAL A 15 18.71 9.61 9.87
CA VAL A 15 17.54 9.39 10.72
C VAL A 15 17.95 8.77 12.06
N PHE A 16 18.87 7.80 12.05
CA PHE A 16 19.36 7.15 13.26
C PHE A 16 20.10 8.12 14.19
N LEU A 17 20.99 8.95 13.64
CA LEU A 17 21.70 9.97 14.42
C LEU A 17 20.73 11.02 14.99
N CYS A 18 19.73 11.44 14.21
CA CYS A 18 18.68 12.33 14.69
C CYS A 18 17.79 11.68 15.76
N TYR A 19 17.59 10.36 15.70
CA TYR A 19 16.78 9.58 16.63
C TYR A 19 17.35 9.52 18.06
N LEU A 20 18.68 9.38 18.20
CA LEU A 20 19.38 9.22 19.47
C LEU A 20 19.08 10.32 20.52
N PRO A 21 19.12 11.62 20.20
CA PRO A 21 18.88 12.69 21.19
C PRO A 21 17.40 12.96 21.51
N LEU A 22 16.45 12.37 20.78
CA LEU A 22 15.02 12.68 20.93
C LEU A 22 14.42 12.02 22.19
N ARG A 23 13.52 12.73 22.89
CA ARG A 23 12.69 12.14 23.96
C ARG A 23 11.65 11.20 23.36
N HIS A 24 11.26 10.17 24.12
CA HIS A 24 10.40 9.06 23.67
C HIS A 24 9.13 9.47 22.89
N ARG A 25 8.44 10.56 23.28
CA ARG A 25 7.26 11.06 22.54
C ARG A 25 7.59 11.65 21.17
N TRP A 26 8.71 12.35 21.07
CA TRP A 26 9.17 12.98 19.82
C TRP A 26 9.86 11.97 18.90
N GLN A 27 10.46 10.92 19.46
CA GLN A 27 11.01 9.79 18.71
C GLN A 27 9.96 9.15 17.81
N ASN A 28 8.79 8.79 18.35
CA ASN A 28 7.74 8.12 17.57
C ASN A 28 7.20 9.02 16.44
N ARG A 29 7.03 10.32 16.71
CA ARG A 29 6.59 11.29 15.70
C ARG A 29 7.63 11.49 14.60
N PHE A 30 8.90 11.58 14.99
CA PHE A 30 10.01 11.70 14.05
C PHE A 30 10.14 10.45 13.17
N LEU A 31 10.08 9.25 13.76
CA LEU A 31 10.08 7.98 13.03
C LEU A 31 8.91 7.87 12.05
N LEU A 32 7.71 8.32 12.44
CA LEU A 32 6.54 8.33 11.56
C LEU A 32 6.74 9.29 10.40
N ALA A 33 7.23 10.51 10.65
CA ALA A 33 7.53 11.49 9.62
C ALA A 33 8.63 10.99 8.66
N ALA A 34 9.71 10.42 9.20
CA ALA A 34 10.81 9.85 8.42
C ALA A 34 10.33 8.67 7.55
N SER A 35 9.46 7.81 8.09
CA SER A 35 8.85 6.71 7.35
C SER A 35 7.97 7.24 6.21
N CYS A 36 7.11 8.22 6.48
CA CYS A 36 6.28 8.85 5.45
C CYS A 36 7.13 9.51 4.36
N PHE A 37 8.21 10.20 4.73
CA PHE A 37 9.13 10.80 3.76
C PHE A 37 9.82 9.74 2.90
N PHE A 38 10.29 8.65 3.50
CA PHE A 38 10.92 7.56 2.78
C PHE A 38 9.99 6.92 1.75
N TYR A 39 8.75 6.57 2.16
CA TYR A 39 7.75 6.00 1.27
C TYR A 39 7.31 7.00 0.17
N GLY A 40 7.11 8.28 0.53
CA GLY A 40 6.75 9.33 -0.42
C GLY A 40 7.85 9.65 -1.43
N ALA A 41 9.11 9.56 -1.03
CA ALA A 41 10.27 9.75 -1.90
C ALA A 41 10.46 8.60 -2.91
N TRP A 42 9.73 7.50 -2.78
CA TRP A 42 9.68 6.44 -3.80
C TRP A 42 8.60 6.73 -4.82
N ASP A 43 7.33 6.78 -4.41
CA ASP A 43 6.24 7.37 -5.18
C ASP A 43 5.10 7.73 -4.22
N TYR A 44 4.66 8.99 -4.30
CA TYR A 44 3.66 9.57 -3.40
C TYR A 44 2.29 8.88 -3.50
N ARG A 45 1.97 8.22 -4.63
CA ARG A 45 0.72 7.49 -4.82
C ARG A 45 0.65 6.28 -3.90
N PHE A 46 1.74 5.53 -3.75
CA PHE A 46 1.82 4.41 -2.80
C PHE A 46 1.81 4.86 -1.35
N LEU A 47 2.39 6.03 -1.04
CA LEU A 47 2.24 6.61 0.29
C LEU A 47 0.77 6.92 0.60
N LEU A 48 0.04 7.52 -0.33
CA LEU A 48 -1.38 7.82 -0.14
C LEU A 48 -2.21 6.54 0.02
N LEU A 49 -1.92 5.51 -0.78
CA LEU A 49 -2.55 4.19 -0.65
C LEU A 49 -2.27 3.55 0.72
N LEU A 50 -1.02 3.60 1.18
CA LEU A 50 -0.61 3.07 2.49
C LEU A 50 -1.31 3.83 3.62
N LEU A 51 -1.40 5.17 3.54
CA LEU A 51 -2.13 5.95 4.52
C LEU A 51 -3.62 5.60 4.53
N LEU A 52 -4.22 5.37 3.35
CA LEU A 52 -5.61 4.96 3.23
C LEU A 52 -5.83 3.60 3.90
N THR A 53 -4.99 2.59 3.64
CA THR A 53 -5.13 1.27 4.27
C THR A 53 -4.94 1.36 5.79
N VAL A 54 -3.97 2.13 6.27
CA VAL A 54 -3.78 2.39 7.70
C VAL A 54 -5.02 3.02 8.33
N VAL A 55 -5.64 4.02 7.68
CA VAL A 55 -6.85 4.67 8.19
C VAL A 55 -8.03 3.71 8.21
N VAL A 56 -8.20 2.88 7.17
CA VAL A 56 -9.25 1.86 7.10
C VAL A 56 -9.07 0.83 8.20
N ASP A 57 -7.87 0.27 8.36
CA ASP A 57 -7.58 -0.75 9.37
C ASP A 57 -7.67 -0.19 10.79
N TYR A 58 -7.22 1.04 11.02
CA TYR A 58 -7.37 1.71 12.31
C TYR A 58 -8.84 1.94 12.67
N SER A 59 -9.65 2.39 11.71
CA SER A 59 -11.08 2.60 11.90
C SER A 59 -11.81 1.27 12.13
N ALA A 60 -11.48 0.25 11.35
CA ALA A 60 -12.02 -1.10 11.49
C ALA A 60 -11.69 -1.69 12.87
N SER A 61 -10.44 -1.57 13.32
CA SER A 61 -10.01 -2.02 14.64
C SER A 61 -10.79 -1.34 15.77
N ARG A 62 -10.97 -0.01 15.71
CA ARG A 62 -11.76 0.73 16.70
C ARG A 62 -13.22 0.30 16.72
N LEU A 63 -13.83 0.09 15.54
CA LEU A 63 -15.20 -0.38 15.42
C LEU A 63 -15.36 -1.80 15.97
N ILE A 64 -14.40 -2.70 15.71
CA ILE A 64 -14.36 -4.05 16.27
C ILE A 64 -14.31 -3.99 17.80
N TYR A 65 -13.38 -3.21 18.36
CA TYR A 65 -13.22 -3.05 19.80
C TYR A 65 -14.49 -2.53 20.48
N SER A 66 -15.14 -1.54 19.87
CA SER A 66 -16.38 -0.95 20.40
C SER A 66 -17.64 -1.81 20.23
N SER A 67 -17.61 -2.84 19.37
CA SER A 67 -18.78 -3.67 19.11
C SER A 67 -18.88 -4.82 20.11
N GLY A 68 -20.05 -5.01 20.71
CA GLY A 68 -20.32 -6.15 21.61
C GLY A 68 -20.75 -7.43 20.89
N GLU A 69 -21.08 -7.33 19.60
CA GLU A 69 -21.67 -8.43 18.82
C GLU A 69 -20.63 -9.10 17.89
N GLU A 70 -20.43 -10.41 18.04
CA GLU A 70 -19.42 -11.17 17.29
C GLU A 70 -19.65 -11.14 15.78
N LYS A 71 -20.91 -11.21 15.32
CA LYS A 71 -21.26 -11.14 13.88
C LYS A 71 -20.85 -9.81 13.26
N ARG A 72 -21.00 -8.70 13.98
CA ARG A 72 -20.58 -7.37 13.52
C ARG A 72 -19.06 -7.27 13.43
N ARG A 73 -18.33 -7.80 14.42
CA ARG A 73 -16.85 -7.88 14.39
C ARG A 73 -16.34 -8.62 13.16
N LYS A 74 -16.91 -9.79 12.86
CA LYS A 74 -16.52 -10.59 11.68
C LYS A 74 -16.76 -9.86 10.36
N ARG A 75 -17.88 -9.16 10.22
CA ARG A 75 -18.18 -8.36 9.01
C ARG A 75 -17.19 -7.20 8.82
N ILE A 76 -16.85 -6.48 9.89
CA ILE A 76 -15.88 -5.39 9.84
C ILE A 76 -14.49 -5.91 9.47
N LEU A 77 -14.08 -7.03 10.07
CA LEU A 77 -12.81 -7.68 9.74
C LEU A 77 -12.76 -8.12 8.28
N LEU A 78 -13.82 -8.79 7.81
CA LEU A 78 -13.92 -9.23 6.41
C LEU A 78 -13.81 -8.03 5.45
N PHE A 79 -14.46 -6.91 5.77
CA PHE A 79 -14.36 -5.68 4.99
C PHE A 79 -12.93 -5.15 4.94
N SER A 80 -12.23 -5.04 6.09
CA SER A 80 -10.82 -4.59 6.13
C SER A 80 -9.89 -5.48 5.30
N VAL A 81 -10.08 -6.80 5.39
CA VAL A 81 -9.32 -7.79 4.62
C VAL A 81 -9.61 -7.63 3.13
N LEU A 82 -10.88 -7.50 2.73
CA LEU A 82 -11.25 -7.30 1.33
C LEU A 82 -10.67 -6.02 0.73
N VAL A 83 -10.62 -4.93 1.50
CA VAL A 83 -9.99 -3.67 1.05
C VAL A 83 -8.50 -3.87 0.82
N ASN A 84 -7.77 -4.46 1.78
CA ASN A 84 -6.34 -4.73 1.64
C ASN A 84 -6.02 -5.68 0.48
N LEU A 85 -6.79 -6.78 0.34
CA LEU A 85 -6.64 -7.71 -0.78
C LEU A 85 -7.02 -7.06 -2.11
N GLY A 86 -8.04 -6.21 -2.14
CA GLY A 86 -8.45 -5.48 -3.33
C GLY A 86 -7.35 -4.55 -3.85
N VAL A 87 -6.71 -3.80 -2.94
CA VAL A 87 -5.53 -2.97 -3.25
C VAL A 87 -4.41 -3.85 -3.80
N LEU A 88 -4.09 -4.97 -3.15
CA LEU A 88 -3.05 -5.90 -3.61
C LEU A 88 -3.37 -6.47 -5.01
N CYS A 89 -4.59 -6.96 -5.23
CA CYS A 89 -5.05 -7.49 -6.51
C CYS A 89 -4.95 -6.45 -7.62
N TYR A 90 -5.39 -5.23 -7.36
CA TYR A 90 -5.34 -4.16 -8.34
C TYR A 90 -3.89 -3.78 -8.71
N PHE A 91 -3.04 -3.46 -7.73
CA PHE A 91 -1.70 -2.96 -8.03
C PHE A 91 -0.72 -4.05 -8.49
N LYS A 92 -0.87 -5.29 -8.00
CA LYS A 92 0.06 -6.37 -8.32
C LYS A 92 -0.39 -7.24 -9.50
N TYR A 93 -1.69 -7.48 -9.63
CA TYR A 93 -2.20 -8.49 -10.55
C TYR A 93 -3.11 -7.94 -11.66
N ALA A 94 -3.54 -6.67 -11.63
CA ALA A 94 -4.44 -6.16 -12.67
C ALA A 94 -3.84 -6.29 -14.08
N ASN A 95 -2.57 -5.92 -14.27
CA ASN A 95 -1.90 -6.05 -15.57
C ASN A 95 -1.82 -7.52 -16.01
N PHE A 96 -1.48 -8.44 -15.10
CA PHE A 96 -1.48 -9.88 -15.39
C PHE A 96 -2.88 -10.38 -15.82
N PHE A 97 -3.94 -9.99 -15.11
CA PHE A 97 -5.30 -10.39 -15.46
C PHE A 97 -5.75 -9.81 -16.79
N LEU A 98 -5.40 -8.55 -17.08
CA LEU A 98 -5.72 -7.87 -18.33
C LEU A 98 -5.02 -8.52 -19.52
N GLU A 99 -3.72 -8.83 -19.40
CA GLU A 99 -2.97 -9.53 -20.45
C GLU A 99 -3.56 -10.92 -20.75
N ASN A 100 -3.88 -11.69 -19.71
CA ASN A 100 -4.50 -13.01 -19.90
C ASN A 100 -5.92 -12.92 -20.49
N ALA A 101 -6.72 -11.93 -20.10
CA ALA A 101 -8.04 -11.71 -20.66
C ALA A 101 -7.98 -11.34 -22.16
N LEU A 102 -7.02 -10.47 -22.54
CA LEU A 102 -6.79 -10.11 -23.94
C LEU A 102 -6.33 -11.32 -24.77
N LEU A 103 -5.44 -12.16 -24.23
CA LEU A 103 -5.02 -13.41 -24.89
C LEU A 103 -6.20 -14.36 -25.14
N LEU A 104 -7.09 -14.52 -24.16
CA LEU A 104 -8.29 -15.35 -24.32
C LEU A 104 -9.28 -14.79 -25.35
N LEU A 105 -9.51 -13.47 -25.35
CA LEU A 105 -10.42 -12.81 -26.30
C LEU A 105 -9.90 -12.88 -27.74
N ASN A 106 -8.60 -12.66 -27.93
CA ASN A 106 -7.96 -12.82 -29.24
C ASN A 106 -8.06 -14.27 -29.74
N ASN A 107 -7.91 -15.27 -28.86
CA ASN A 107 -8.09 -16.68 -29.22
C ASN A 107 -9.54 -17.05 -29.59
N ILE A 108 -10.54 -16.28 -29.14
CA ILE A 108 -11.96 -16.46 -29.48
C ILE A 108 -12.35 -15.62 -30.72
N GLY A 109 -11.38 -14.96 -31.37
CA GLY A 109 -11.57 -14.21 -32.62
C GLY A 109 -12.06 -12.77 -32.44
N ILE A 110 -12.11 -12.27 -31.21
CA ILE A 110 -12.41 -10.87 -30.89
C ILE A 110 -11.07 -10.13 -30.85
N GLN A 111 -10.72 -9.43 -31.94
CA GLN A 111 -9.51 -8.61 -31.99
C GLN A 111 -9.72 -7.35 -31.16
N VAL A 112 -9.15 -7.33 -29.95
CA VAL A 112 -9.13 -6.15 -29.08
C VAL A 112 -7.75 -5.51 -29.21
N ASP A 113 -7.69 -4.29 -29.74
CA ASP A 113 -6.44 -3.52 -29.84
C ASP A 113 -5.84 -3.31 -28.44
N SER A 114 -4.60 -3.76 -28.27
CA SER A 114 -3.84 -3.83 -27.02
C SER A 114 -3.31 -2.48 -26.49
N ILE A 115 -3.78 -1.37 -27.05
CA ILE A 115 -3.08 -0.06 -26.95
C ILE A 115 -3.44 0.76 -25.70
N SER A 116 -4.46 0.43 -24.91
CA SER A 116 -4.98 1.39 -23.90
C SER A 116 -4.98 0.96 -22.43
N LEU A 117 -4.40 -0.20 -22.07
CA LEU A 117 -4.47 -0.70 -20.69
C LEU A 117 -3.09 -1.01 -20.08
N GLN A 118 -2.10 -0.17 -20.36
CA GLN A 118 -1.02 0.02 -19.38
C GLN A 118 -1.61 0.80 -18.21
N ILE A 119 -2.21 0.11 -17.24
CA ILE A 119 -2.47 0.73 -15.93
C ILE A 119 -1.09 1.15 -15.41
N ILE A 120 -0.89 2.46 -15.46
CA ILE A 120 0.30 3.20 -15.06
C ILE A 120 0.60 2.83 -13.61
N LEU A 121 1.48 1.85 -13.46
CA LEU A 121 2.61 1.77 -12.54
C LEU A 121 3.07 0.31 -12.48
N PRO A 122 4.17 -0.07 -13.14
CA PRO A 122 4.81 -1.35 -12.85
C PRO A 122 5.31 -1.28 -11.41
N VAL A 123 4.67 -2.05 -10.53
CA VAL A 123 5.27 -2.42 -9.25
C VAL A 123 5.80 -3.84 -9.41
N GLY A 124 6.99 -3.90 -10.00
CA GLY A 124 7.86 -5.06 -10.05
C GLY A 124 9.25 -4.62 -9.62
#